data_AF-A0A0S4J888-F1
#
_entry.id   AF-A0A0S4J888-F1
#
_cell.length_a   1.000
_cell.length_b   1.000
_cell.length_c   1.000
_cell.angle_alpha   90.00
_cell.angle_beta   90.00
_cell.angle_gamma   90.00
#
_symmetry.space_group_name_H-M   'P 1'
#
loop_
_entity.id
_entity.type
_entity.pdbx_description
1 polymer ?
#
loop_
_entity_poly.entity_id
_entity_poly.type
_entity_poly.pdbx_seq_one_letter_code
_entity_poly.pdbx_strand_id
1 'polypeptide(L)'
;MLDRLRARLRVRRSVNAFATTSNDQWDRILRVKEIHLSLFSMIGLLASIILSTYKWENRCIPDSAGDCHPDVYVDDNDPNVISASANNTYQYMQNVFAMLVGFQIVISLSSLVVVVLLVQYYGLRMTERQREWSGVEEVDRIEASGAEKTKLEQFFRASYRFWDSSLRWGLLLEILLHCFYPVLWFDSLGSAGSTLEEVAESFVFVRLYLVIRVAYIHSDTYVFRADILKGNKELQKLGYRVNPLTTFKIVFYRHPGKMIISITLGILLVFSFSIFVVERNNNQNLSNVPNCFWFVFESLATIGYGDYTAVSPTGRIVVIVMATVMQFVMVLFGGVVTNLLSPSRELKYVQRYLEQRAADKAYLQAAVALIETAFLERKKMKLMPQHLRNNQSSKRSPAMYSAMRRLRAGRQAIRQSLGAAGDSVMDEKLREIIVLTNDVNKCLHEQGLAALFLQQRVVRSAAVLKQRLSLGTMSTSKAQTIKLDAVEKDPVTKKYPYGHYVSVH
;
A
#
# COMPACT_ATOMS: atom_id res chain seq x y z
N MET A 1 49.42 -11.53 32.74
CA MET A 1 48.11 -10.93 32.39
C MET A 1 47.83 -11.03 30.89
N LEU A 2 48.72 -10.51 30.04
CA LEU A 2 48.58 -10.54 28.57
C LEU A 2 48.31 -11.92 27.97
N ASP A 3 48.95 -12.99 28.44
CA ASP A 3 48.72 -14.31 27.83
C ASP A 3 47.36 -14.92 28.19
N ARG A 4 46.79 -14.56 29.35
CA ARG A 4 45.37 -14.85 29.65
C ARG A 4 44.43 -14.10 28.70
N LEU A 5 44.74 -12.86 28.33
CA LEU A 5 43.99 -12.11 27.31
C LEU A 5 44.14 -12.72 25.91
N ARG A 6 45.35 -13.13 25.51
CA ARG A 6 45.59 -13.82 24.22
C ARG A 6 44.92 -15.19 24.14
N ALA A 7 44.87 -15.93 25.26
CA ALA A 7 44.12 -17.19 25.35
C ALA A 7 42.61 -16.94 25.22
N ARG A 8 42.05 -15.99 25.98
CA ARG A 8 40.64 -15.56 25.87
C ARG A 8 40.27 -15.16 24.44
N LEU A 9 41.12 -14.38 23.76
CA LEU A 9 40.89 -13.98 22.37
C LEU A 9 40.97 -15.14 21.37
N ARG A 10 41.84 -16.14 21.60
CA ARG A 10 41.90 -17.37 20.80
C ARG A 10 40.65 -18.22 20.97
N VAL A 11 40.25 -18.50 22.22
CA VAL A 11 39.03 -19.26 22.54
C VAL A 11 37.80 -18.56 21.95
N ARG A 12 37.66 -17.25 22.13
CA ARG A 12 36.55 -16.48 21.55
C ARG A 12 36.52 -16.53 20.02
N ARG A 13 37.68 -16.56 19.34
CA ARG A 13 37.75 -16.73 17.87
C ARG A 13 37.38 -18.15 17.43
N SER A 14 37.87 -19.19 18.11
CA SER A 14 37.55 -20.59 17.77
C SER A 14 36.08 -20.93 18.04
N VAL A 15 35.52 -20.46 19.17
CA VAL A 15 34.10 -20.60 19.51
C VAL A 15 33.23 -19.87 18.47
N ASN A 16 33.58 -18.64 18.09
CA ASN A 16 32.84 -17.91 17.06
C ASN A 16 32.88 -18.60 15.69
N ALA A 17 34.05 -19.13 15.28
CA ALA A 17 34.21 -19.83 13.99
C ALA A 17 33.46 -21.18 13.97
N PHE A 18 33.52 -21.94 15.05
CA PHE A 18 32.75 -23.18 15.19
C PHE A 18 31.24 -22.92 15.23
N ALA A 19 30.80 -21.86 15.93
CA ALA A 19 29.42 -21.44 15.97
C ALA A 19 28.88 -21.09 14.58
N THR A 20 29.64 -20.39 13.72
CA THR A 20 29.20 -20.09 12.35
C THR A 20 28.94 -21.34 11.51
N THR A 21 29.90 -22.27 11.43
CA THR A 21 29.77 -23.47 10.59
C THR A 21 28.72 -24.44 11.12
N SER A 22 28.55 -24.49 12.45
CA SER A 22 27.50 -25.26 13.12
C SER A 22 26.11 -24.68 12.79
N ASN A 23 25.92 -23.36 12.95
CA ASN A 23 24.62 -22.71 12.71
C ASN A 23 24.11 -22.94 11.28
N ASP A 24 24.98 -22.92 10.27
CA ASP A 24 24.60 -23.23 8.88
C ASP A 24 24.09 -24.67 8.69
N GLN A 25 24.53 -25.63 9.51
CA GLN A 25 24.00 -27.00 9.50
C GLN A 25 22.64 -27.07 10.22
N TRP A 26 22.48 -26.40 11.37
CA TRP A 26 21.21 -26.34 12.10
C TRP A 26 20.11 -25.65 11.31
N ASP A 27 20.42 -24.52 10.68
CA ASP A 27 19.49 -23.79 9.83
C ASP A 27 19.05 -24.60 8.60
N ARG A 28 19.91 -25.48 8.07
CA ARG A 28 19.51 -26.44 7.02
C ARG A 28 18.51 -27.46 7.54
N ILE A 29 18.76 -28.04 8.73
CA ILE A 29 17.84 -29.02 9.35
C ILE A 29 16.47 -28.37 9.64
N LEU A 30 16.46 -27.15 10.19
CA LEU A 30 15.24 -26.39 10.47
C LEU A 30 14.47 -26.07 9.17
N ARG A 31 15.15 -25.59 8.12
CA ARG A 31 14.51 -25.34 6.80
C ARG A 31 13.86 -26.59 6.22
N VAL A 32 14.56 -27.73 6.22
CA VAL A 32 14.01 -28.99 5.68
C VAL A 32 12.79 -29.46 6.48
N LYS A 33 12.82 -29.34 7.82
CA LYS A 33 11.66 -29.68 8.66
C LYS A 33 10.45 -28.78 8.39
N GLU A 34 10.66 -27.48 8.18
CA GLU A 34 9.60 -26.52 7.87
C GLU A 34 9.02 -26.71 6.45
N ILE A 35 9.86 -27.07 5.47
CA ILE A 35 9.38 -27.48 4.14
C ILE A 35 8.46 -28.70 4.27
N HIS A 36 8.91 -29.76 4.96
CA HIS A 36 8.09 -30.96 5.17
C HIS A 36 6.78 -30.64 5.91
N LEU A 37 6.84 -29.81 6.96
CA LEU A 37 5.68 -29.35 7.72
C LEU A 37 4.66 -28.64 6.83
N SER A 38 5.10 -27.68 6.01
CA SER A 38 4.22 -27.00 5.05
C SER A 38 3.69 -27.94 3.97
N LEU A 39 4.52 -28.87 3.45
CA LEU A 39 4.14 -29.77 2.36
C LEU A 39 3.02 -30.72 2.80
N PHE A 40 3.16 -31.38 3.95
CA PHE A 40 2.08 -32.22 4.48
C PHE A 40 0.83 -31.41 4.84
N SER A 41 1.00 -30.19 5.36
CA SER A 41 -0.14 -29.30 5.62
C SER A 41 -0.87 -28.86 4.35
N MET A 42 -0.16 -28.58 3.25
CA MET A 42 -0.77 -28.22 1.97
C MET A 42 -1.45 -29.42 1.30
N ILE A 43 -0.90 -30.63 1.43
CA ILE A 43 -1.59 -31.86 1.00
C ILE A 43 -2.93 -32.01 1.72
N GLY A 44 -2.98 -31.80 3.04
CA GLY A 44 -4.23 -31.82 3.80
C GLY A 44 -5.22 -30.72 3.40
N LEU A 45 -4.73 -29.52 3.09
CA LEU A 45 -5.58 -28.41 2.61
C LEU A 45 -6.15 -28.71 1.22
N LEU A 46 -5.34 -29.21 0.28
CA LEU A 46 -5.79 -29.61 -1.06
C LEU A 46 -6.79 -30.77 -0.99
N ALA A 47 -6.54 -31.77 -0.15
CA ALA A 47 -7.48 -32.86 0.09
C ALA A 47 -8.82 -32.34 0.67
N SER A 48 -8.79 -31.35 1.57
CA SER A 48 -10.00 -30.71 2.10
C SER A 48 -10.77 -29.92 1.03
N ILE A 49 -10.09 -29.23 0.12
CA ILE A 49 -10.72 -28.54 -1.02
C ILE A 49 -11.40 -29.57 -1.94
N ILE A 50 -10.67 -30.62 -2.33
CA ILE A 50 -11.18 -31.67 -3.23
C ILE A 50 -12.35 -32.41 -2.60
N LEU A 51 -12.25 -32.79 -1.32
CA LEU A 51 -13.34 -33.42 -0.56
C LEU A 51 -14.60 -32.54 -0.59
N SER A 52 -14.44 -31.25 -0.32
CA SER A 52 -15.55 -30.31 -0.22
C SER A 52 -16.22 -30.04 -1.59
N THR A 53 -15.46 -29.99 -2.69
CA THR A 53 -16.04 -29.96 -4.04
C THR A 53 -16.69 -31.28 -4.43
N TYR A 54 -16.08 -32.42 -4.07
CA TYR A 54 -16.59 -33.76 -4.40
C TYR A 54 -17.88 -34.10 -3.66
N LYS A 55 -17.99 -33.70 -2.38
CA LYS A 55 -19.25 -33.73 -1.60
C LYS A 55 -20.37 -32.95 -2.29
N TRP A 56 -20.04 -31.79 -2.87
CA TRP A 56 -21.03 -30.92 -3.51
C TRP A 56 -21.49 -31.45 -4.88
N GLU A 57 -20.57 -32.00 -5.67
CA GLU A 57 -20.83 -32.55 -7.00
C GLU A 57 -21.64 -33.86 -6.92
N ASN A 58 -21.34 -34.74 -5.97
CA ASN A 58 -22.04 -36.02 -5.79
C ASN A 58 -23.15 -35.94 -4.73
N ARG A 59 -23.72 -34.75 -4.50
CA ARG A 59 -24.81 -34.57 -3.53
C ARG A 59 -26.11 -35.14 -4.07
N CYS A 60 -26.87 -35.84 -3.23
CA CYS A 60 -28.23 -36.25 -3.59
C CYS A 60 -29.15 -35.03 -3.61
N ILE A 61 -29.80 -34.78 -4.74
CA ILE A 61 -30.89 -33.82 -4.85
C ILE A 61 -32.18 -34.64 -4.68
N PRO A 62 -33.01 -34.38 -3.65
CA PRO A 62 -34.29 -35.07 -3.51
C PRO A 62 -35.27 -34.55 -4.55
N ASP A 63 -35.93 -35.46 -5.26
CA ASP A 63 -37.02 -35.14 -6.17
C ASP A 63 -38.28 -34.65 -5.42
N SER A 64 -39.31 -34.24 -6.16
CA SER A 64 -40.59 -33.79 -5.58
C SER A 64 -41.33 -34.85 -4.75
N ALA A 65 -40.93 -36.12 -4.84
CA ALA A 65 -41.39 -37.23 -3.99
C ALA A 65 -40.57 -37.43 -2.70
N GLY A 66 -39.39 -36.79 -2.58
CA GLY A 66 -38.45 -36.97 -1.48
C GLY A 66 -37.41 -38.09 -1.69
N ASP A 67 -37.52 -38.85 -2.78
CA ASP A 67 -36.56 -39.88 -3.16
C ASP A 67 -35.31 -39.29 -3.82
N CYS A 68 -34.16 -39.95 -3.63
CA CYS A 68 -32.86 -39.54 -4.13
C CYS A 68 -32.40 -40.48 -5.25
N HIS A 69 -32.69 -40.14 -6.50
CA HIS A 69 -32.14 -40.84 -7.66
C HIS A 69 -30.84 -40.17 -8.13
N PRO A 70 -29.73 -40.90 -8.34
CA PRO A 70 -28.66 -40.40 -9.21
C PRO A 70 -29.21 -40.33 -10.64
N ASP A 71 -28.79 -39.32 -11.41
CA ASP A 71 -29.27 -39.04 -12.77
C ASP A 71 -29.09 -40.22 -13.75
N VAL A 72 -30.05 -41.13 -13.72
CA VAL A 72 -30.22 -42.24 -14.67
C VAL A 72 -31.63 -42.12 -15.19
N TYR A 73 -31.77 -41.62 -16.43
CA TYR A 73 -33.01 -41.73 -17.20
C TYR A 73 -33.31 -43.22 -17.39
N VAL A 74 -34.15 -43.78 -16.54
CA VAL A 74 -34.70 -45.12 -16.72
C VAL A 74 -36.00 -44.96 -17.51
N ASP A 75 -35.97 -45.39 -18.77
CA ASP A 75 -37.21 -45.67 -19.51
C ASP A 75 -37.87 -46.88 -18.82
N ASP A 76 -38.94 -46.63 -18.06
CA ASP A 76 -39.70 -47.67 -17.38
C ASP A 76 -40.27 -48.67 -18.39
N ASN A 77 -39.98 -49.96 -18.20
CA ASN A 77 -40.89 -51.11 -18.44
C ASN A 77 -40.24 -52.51 -18.28
N ASP A 78 -38.90 -52.64 -18.15
CA ASP A 78 -38.23 -53.95 -18.11
C ASP A 78 -37.59 -54.31 -16.74
N PRO A 79 -38.04 -55.38 -16.04
CA PRO A 79 -37.54 -55.73 -14.70
C PRO A 79 -36.06 -56.18 -14.67
N ASN A 80 -35.53 -56.66 -15.79
CA ASN A 80 -34.11 -56.99 -15.93
C ASN A 80 -33.23 -55.73 -16.03
N VAL A 81 -33.77 -54.62 -16.55
CA VAL A 81 -33.07 -53.32 -16.60
C VAL A 81 -33.04 -52.68 -15.22
N ILE A 82 -34.14 -52.76 -14.46
CA ILE A 82 -34.23 -52.23 -13.08
C ILE A 82 -33.18 -52.86 -12.16
N SER A 83 -33.01 -54.20 -12.22
CA SER A 83 -32.02 -54.90 -11.38
C SER A 83 -30.56 -54.63 -11.79
N ALA A 84 -30.27 -54.49 -13.09
CA ALA A 84 -28.96 -54.06 -13.57
C ALA A 84 -28.66 -52.61 -13.17
N SER A 85 -29.65 -51.71 -13.29
CA SER A 85 -29.56 -50.31 -12.86
C SER A 85 -29.29 -50.21 -11.36
N ALA A 86 -30.05 -50.93 -10.52
CA ALA A 86 -29.87 -50.93 -9.07
C ALA A 86 -28.47 -51.38 -8.63
N ASN A 87 -27.89 -52.40 -9.28
CA ASN A 87 -26.50 -52.82 -9.02
C ASN A 87 -25.48 -51.75 -9.42
N ASN A 88 -25.67 -51.09 -10.56
CA ASN A 88 -24.80 -50.00 -11.01
C ASN A 88 -24.89 -48.78 -10.07
N THR A 89 -26.09 -48.40 -9.63
CA THR A 89 -26.33 -47.35 -8.64
C THR A 89 -25.69 -47.69 -7.28
N TYR A 90 -25.80 -48.94 -6.82
CA TYR A 90 -25.17 -49.38 -5.57
C TYR A 90 -23.64 -49.34 -5.66
N GLN A 91 -23.04 -49.81 -6.77
CA GLN A 91 -21.60 -49.69 -7.00
C GLN A 91 -21.14 -48.21 -7.08
N TYR A 92 -21.91 -47.34 -7.74
CA TYR A 92 -21.61 -45.91 -7.79
C TYR A 92 -21.62 -45.28 -6.39
N MET A 93 -22.67 -45.52 -5.59
CA MET A 93 -22.75 -45.03 -4.20
C MET A 93 -21.62 -45.58 -3.32
N GLN A 94 -21.23 -46.86 -3.47
CA GLN A 94 -20.06 -47.42 -2.78
C GLN A 94 -18.75 -46.73 -3.18
N ASN A 95 -18.55 -46.43 -4.47
CA ASN A 95 -17.36 -45.74 -4.97
C ASN A 95 -17.28 -44.29 -4.45
N VAL A 96 -18.40 -43.57 -4.44
CA VAL A 96 -18.49 -42.21 -3.87
C VAL A 96 -18.17 -42.24 -2.37
N PHE A 97 -18.77 -43.16 -1.61
CA PHE A 97 -18.49 -43.32 -0.18
C PHE A 97 -17.01 -43.67 0.08
N ALA A 98 -16.43 -44.59 -0.70
CA ALA A 98 -15.02 -44.97 -0.59
C ALA A 98 -14.08 -43.79 -0.88
N MET A 99 -14.41 -42.93 -1.86
CA MET A 99 -13.66 -41.71 -2.15
C MET A 99 -13.76 -40.68 -1.01
N LEU A 100 -14.96 -40.43 -0.48
CA LEU A 100 -15.17 -39.53 0.65
C LEU A 100 -14.34 -39.96 1.88
N VAL A 101 -14.44 -41.24 2.26
CA VAL A 101 -13.65 -41.81 3.36
C VAL A 101 -12.15 -41.76 3.05
N GLY A 102 -11.75 -42.01 1.79
CA GLY A 102 -10.36 -41.94 1.34
C GLY A 102 -9.73 -40.55 1.53
N PHE A 103 -10.37 -39.49 1.04
CA PHE A 103 -9.89 -38.12 1.25
C PHE A 103 -9.87 -37.75 2.74
N GLN A 104 -10.87 -38.19 3.50
CA GLN A 104 -10.96 -37.91 4.93
C GLN A 104 -9.88 -38.62 5.76
N ILE A 105 -9.47 -39.83 5.36
CA ILE A 105 -8.27 -40.51 5.88
C ILE A 105 -7.01 -39.70 5.53
N VAL A 106 -6.88 -39.18 4.30
CA VAL A 106 -5.72 -38.35 3.90
C VAL A 106 -5.63 -37.05 4.71
N ILE A 107 -6.76 -36.38 4.98
CA ILE A 107 -6.82 -35.18 5.84
C ILE A 107 -6.42 -35.53 7.28
N SER A 108 -6.90 -36.66 7.81
CA SER A 108 -6.56 -37.13 9.16
C SER A 108 -5.08 -37.49 9.30
N LEU A 109 -4.53 -38.26 8.35
CA LEU A 109 -3.13 -38.68 8.32
C LEU A 109 -2.19 -37.49 8.15
N SER A 110 -2.47 -36.57 7.22
CA SER A 110 -1.66 -35.36 7.03
C SER A 110 -1.65 -34.48 8.28
N SER A 111 -2.80 -34.33 8.95
CA SER A 111 -2.91 -33.57 10.21
C SER A 111 -2.12 -34.24 11.35
N LEU A 112 -2.17 -35.57 11.46
CA LEU A 112 -1.37 -36.34 12.43
C LEU A 112 0.14 -36.20 12.17
N VAL A 113 0.58 -36.34 10.91
CA VAL A 113 1.98 -36.16 10.51
C VAL A 113 2.46 -34.74 10.83
N VAL A 114 1.63 -33.73 10.56
CA VAL A 114 1.93 -32.33 10.92
C VAL A 114 2.08 -32.14 12.42
N VAL A 115 1.21 -32.72 13.26
CA VAL A 115 1.35 -32.68 14.73
C VAL A 115 2.65 -33.34 15.20
N VAL A 116 3.02 -34.49 14.65
CA VAL A 116 4.31 -35.16 14.97
C VAL A 116 5.51 -34.28 14.54
N LEU A 117 5.44 -33.66 13.36
CA LEU A 117 6.47 -32.76 12.87
C LEU A 117 6.57 -31.47 13.71
N LEU A 118 5.45 -30.92 14.22
CA LEU A 118 5.46 -29.80 15.16
C LEU A 118 6.18 -30.15 16.46
N VAL A 119 5.91 -31.33 17.05
CA VAL A 119 6.61 -31.80 18.27
C VAL A 119 8.12 -31.92 18.01
N GLN A 120 8.52 -32.50 16.89
CA GLN A 120 9.94 -32.59 16.50
C GLN A 120 10.57 -31.21 16.29
N TYR A 121 9.88 -30.29 15.61
CA TYR A 121 10.34 -28.93 15.35
C TYR A 121 10.53 -28.12 16.65
N TYR A 122 9.57 -28.18 17.56
CA TYR A 122 9.68 -27.53 18.87
C TYR A 122 10.79 -28.15 19.73
N GLY A 123 11.02 -29.46 19.61
CA GLY A 123 12.19 -30.13 20.17
C GLY A 123 13.51 -29.56 19.63
N LEU A 124 13.64 -29.42 18.31
CA LEU A 124 14.82 -28.79 17.67
C LEU A 124 15.01 -27.35 18.15
N ARG A 125 13.93 -26.56 18.22
CA ARG A 125 13.96 -25.16 18.68
C ARG A 125 14.34 -25.03 20.16
N MET A 126 14.02 -26.00 21.00
CA MET A 126 14.57 -26.10 22.36
C MET A 126 16.08 -26.33 22.35
N THR A 127 16.57 -27.23 21.49
CA THR A 127 18.03 -27.47 21.39
C THR A 127 18.80 -26.30 20.81
N GLU A 128 18.22 -25.52 19.87
CA GLU A 128 18.78 -24.25 19.41
C GLU A 128 18.91 -23.26 20.59
N ARG A 129 17.82 -23.08 21.35
CA ARG A 129 17.82 -22.21 22.54
C ARG A 129 18.85 -22.66 23.58
N GLN A 130 18.96 -23.95 23.90
CA GLN A 130 19.98 -24.47 24.82
C GLN A 130 21.40 -24.17 24.35
N ARG A 131 21.66 -24.22 23.04
CA ARG A 131 22.97 -23.89 22.44
C ARG A 131 23.29 -22.40 22.49
N GLU A 132 22.30 -21.52 22.26
CA GLU A 132 22.46 -20.07 22.48
C GLU A 132 22.99 -19.80 23.89
N TRP A 133 22.39 -20.45 24.91
CA TRP A 133 22.79 -20.26 26.31
C TRP A 133 24.12 -20.93 26.68
N SER A 134 24.46 -22.10 26.15
CA SER A 134 25.76 -22.74 26.44
C SER A 134 26.95 -21.90 25.97
N GLY A 135 26.80 -21.10 24.90
CA GLY A 135 27.83 -20.16 24.45
C GLY A 135 27.97 -18.90 25.31
N VAL A 136 26.94 -18.55 26.07
CA VAL A 136 26.93 -17.45 27.05
C VAL A 136 27.47 -17.92 28.40
N GLU A 137 27.19 -19.17 28.78
CA GLU A 137 27.52 -19.78 30.08
C GLU A 137 29.03 -19.85 30.40
N GLU A 138 29.93 -19.82 29.40
CA GLU A 138 31.38 -19.77 29.60
C GLU A 138 31.90 -18.35 29.88
N VAL A 139 31.18 -17.33 29.41
CA VAL A 139 31.54 -15.91 29.60
C VAL A 139 30.94 -15.39 30.91
N ASP A 140 29.63 -15.58 31.11
CA ASP A 140 28.90 -14.95 32.21
C ASP A 140 29.19 -15.63 33.57
N ARG A 141 29.57 -16.92 33.60
CA ARG A 141 30.03 -17.58 34.84
C ARG A 141 31.33 -17.00 35.40
N ILE A 142 32.06 -16.20 34.62
CA ILE A 142 33.27 -15.49 35.07
C ILE A 142 32.92 -14.12 35.68
N GLU A 143 31.75 -13.55 35.36
CA GLU A 143 31.36 -12.19 35.76
C GLU A 143 30.25 -12.16 36.83
N ALA A 144 29.34 -13.16 36.86
CA ALA A 144 28.20 -13.18 37.78
C ALA A 144 28.57 -13.48 39.25
N SER A 145 28.05 -12.69 40.19
CA SER A 145 28.26 -12.86 41.63
C SER A 145 26.99 -13.24 42.40
N GLY A 146 27.15 -14.06 43.45
CA GLY A 146 26.16 -14.33 44.49
C GLY A 146 24.71 -14.56 44.01
N ALA A 147 23.83 -13.62 44.36
CA ALA A 147 22.38 -13.73 44.16
C ALA A 147 21.96 -13.72 42.67
N GLU A 148 22.73 -13.06 41.81
CA GLU A 148 22.47 -13.01 40.37
C GLU A 148 22.73 -14.38 39.73
N LYS A 149 23.82 -15.04 40.14
CA LYS A 149 24.14 -16.42 39.74
C LYS A 149 23.02 -17.39 40.10
N THR A 150 22.45 -17.32 41.31
CA THR A 150 21.32 -18.20 41.69
C THR A 150 20.05 -17.97 40.88
N LYS A 151 19.74 -16.72 40.51
CA LYS A 151 18.60 -16.43 39.61
C LYS A 151 18.85 -16.93 38.20
N LEU A 152 20.06 -16.73 37.68
CA LEU A 152 20.49 -17.23 36.38
C LEU A 152 20.42 -18.76 36.32
N GLU A 153 20.90 -19.47 37.35
CA GLU A 153 20.81 -20.93 37.45
C GLU A 153 19.38 -21.46 37.53
N GLN A 154 18.45 -20.76 38.19
CA GLN A 154 17.03 -21.16 38.21
C GLN A 154 16.39 -20.97 36.83
N PHE A 155 16.61 -19.82 36.20
CA PHE A 155 16.15 -19.53 34.83
C PHE A 155 16.76 -20.49 33.79
N PHE A 156 18.01 -20.89 33.99
CA PHE A 156 18.72 -21.89 33.19
C PHE A 156 18.09 -23.28 33.34
N ARG A 157 17.82 -23.75 34.57
CA ARG A 157 17.11 -25.03 34.80
C ARG A 157 15.71 -25.04 34.18
N ALA A 158 14.97 -23.93 34.25
CA ALA A 158 13.70 -23.76 33.56
C ALA A 158 13.84 -23.76 32.02
N SER A 159 14.97 -23.29 31.48
CA SER A 159 15.26 -23.32 30.04
C SER A 159 15.61 -24.73 29.51
N TYR A 160 16.03 -25.65 30.38
CA TYR A 160 16.23 -27.07 30.03
C TYR A 160 14.93 -27.89 30.03
N ARG A 161 13.92 -27.48 30.80
CA ARG A 161 12.62 -28.17 30.88
C ARG A 161 11.64 -27.55 29.88
N PHE A 162 11.31 -28.27 28.81
CA PHE A 162 10.33 -27.80 27.80
C PHE A 162 9.04 -27.29 28.44
N TRP A 163 8.51 -28.04 29.41
CA TRP A 163 7.27 -27.73 30.11
C TRP A 163 7.32 -26.50 31.00
N ASP A 164 8.50 -25.97 31.37
CA ASP A 164 8.63 -24.70 32.11
C ASP A 164 8.84 -23.50 31.17
N SER A 165 9.12 -23.76 29.89
CA SER A 165 9.44 -22.73 28.90
C SER A 165 8.20 -22.07 28.27
N SER A 166 8.35 -20.83 27.79
CA SER A 166 7.31 -20.14 27.02
C SER A 166 6.94 -20.82 25.69
N LEU A 167 7.75 -21.76 25.21
CA LEU A 167 7.53 -22.46 23.95
C LEU A 167 6.37 -23.46 24.03
N ARG A 168 6.03 -23.95 25.23
CA ARG A 168 4.91 -24.88 25.47
C ARG A 168 3.57 -24.35 24.96
N TRP A 169 3.32 -23.05 25.12
CA TRP A 169 2.07 -22.41 24.70
C TRP A 169 1.98 -22.24 23.18
N GLY A 170 3.10 -21.98 22.52
CA GLY A 170 3.16 -21.97 21.05
C GLY A 170 2.87 -23.35 20.47
N LEU A 171 3.52 -24.40 20.99
CA LEU A 171 3.25 -25.77 20.58
C LEU A 171 1.79 -26.18 20.83
N LEU A 172 1.24 -25.89 22.01
CA LEU A 172 -0.15 -26.25 22.34
C LEU A 172 -1.15 -25.56 21.40
N LEU A 173 -0.98 -24.26 21.15
CA LEU A 173 -1.85 -23.52 20.23
C LEU A 173 -1.74 -24.03 18.79
N GLU A 174 -0.53 -24.32 18.30
CA GLU A 174 -0.34 -24.85 16.95
C GLU A 174 -0.87 -26.28 16.78
N ILE A 175 -0.80 -27.12 17.81
CA ILE A 175 -1.44 -28.44 17.83
C ILE A 175 -2.96 -28.28 17.84
N LEU A 176 -3.52 -27.44 18.72
CA LEU A 176 -4.97 -27.17 18.76
C LEU A 176 -5.51 -26.74 17.39
N LEU A 177 -4.81 -25.81 16.74
CA LEU A 177 -5.13 -25.28 15.41
C LEU A 177 -5.10 -26.38 14.33
N HIS A 178 -4.15 -27.32 14.40
CA HIS A 178 -4.09 -28.45 13.46
C HIS A 178 -5.07 -29.58 13.77
N CYS A 179 -5.43 -29.77 15.04
CA CYS A 179 -6.44 -30.73 15.49
C CYS A 179 -7.87 -30.29 15.14
N PHE A 180 -8.11 -29.00 14.88
CA PHE A 180 -9.39 -28.51 14.36
C PHE A 180 -9.43 -28.65 12.83
N TYR A 181 -10.01 -29.76 12.37
CA TYR A 181 -10.26 -30.10 10.96
C TYR A 181 -11.58 -30.90 10.89
N PRO A 182 -12.25 -31.02 9.72
CA PRO A 182 -13.43 -31.88 9.61
C PRO A 182 -13.06 -33.33 9.95
N VAL A 183 -13.73 -33.95 10.93
CA VAL A 183 -13.47 -35.34 11.37
C VAL A 183 -14.65 -36.24 10.99
N LEU A 184 -14.36 -37.51 10.65
CA LEU A 184 -15.26 -38.59 10.16
C LEU A 184 -16.64 -38.76 10.85
N TRP A 185 -16.86 -38.15 12.01
CA TRP A 185 -18.04 -38.34 12.86
C TRP A 185 -18.98 -37.12 12.95
N PHE A 186 -18.68 -35.99 12.30
CA PHE A 186 -19.53 -34.80 12.41
C PHE A 186 -20.94 -35.02 11.87
N ASP A 187 -21.11 -35.84 10.83
CA ASP A 187 -22.42 -36.23 10.29
C ASP A 187 -23.34 -36.89 11.33
N SER A 188 -22.77 -37.60 12.32
CA SER A 188 -23.52 -38.28 13.37
C SER A 188 -24.07 -37.36 14.47
N LEU A 189 -23.72 -36.07 14.44
CA LEU A 189 -24.14 -35.05 15.43
C LEU A 189 -25.37 -34.23 14.98
N GLY A 190 -26.03 -34.62 13.88
CA GLY A 190 -27.23 -33.95 13.37
C GLY A 190 -26.95 -32.53 12.86
N SER A 191 -27.94 -31.63 12.94
CA SER A 191 -27.85 -30.27 12.40
C SER A 191 -26.78 -29.38 13.06
N ALA A 192 -26.40 -29.66 14.30
CA ALA A 192 -25.24 -29.01 14.92
C ALA A 192 -23.92 -29.53 14.33
N GLY A 193 -23.87 -30.81 13.96
CA GLY A 193 -22.71 -31.45 13.32
C GLY A 193 -22.36 -30.83 11.97
N SER A 194 -23.34 -30.65 11.08
CA SER A 194 -23.10 -30.07 9.75
C SER A 194 -22.57 -28.63 9.82
N THR A 195 -23.12 -27.77 10.68
CA THR A 195 -22.61 -26.40 10.87
C THR A 195 -21.19 -26.36 11.45
N LEU A 196 -20.85 -27.29 12.35
CA LEU A 196 -19.48 -27.44 12.84
C LEU A 196 -18.53 -27.95 11.76
N GLU A 197 -19.01 -28.80 10.84
CA GLU A 197 -18.22 -29.28 9.71
C GLU A 197 -17.91 -28.16 8.71
N GLU A 198 -18.89 -27.35 8.31
CA GLU A 198 -18.69 -26.18 7.44
C GLU A 198 -17.67 -25.18 8.01
N VAL A 199 -17.73 -24.95 9.33
CA VAL A 199 -16.77 -24.12 10.06
C VAL A 199 -15.39 -24.79 10.13
N ALA A 200 -15.32 -26.11 10.32
CA ALA A 200 -14.06 -26.86 10.35
C ALA A 200 -13.37 -26.92 8.98
N GLU A 201 -14.12 -27.15 7.88
CA GLU A 201 -13.62 -27.04 6.51
C GLU A 201 -13.05 -25.65 6.23
N SER A 202 -13.74 -24.59 6.67
CA SER A 202 -13.27 -23.21 6.54
C SER A 202 -12.02 -22.91 7.40
N PHE A 203 -11.89 -23.54 8.58
CA PHE A 203 -10.75 -23.34 9.48
C PHE A 203 -9.45 -23.97 8.96
N VAL A 204 -9.50 -24.95 8.04
CA VAL A 204 -8.31 -25.53 7.40
C VAL A 204 -7.45 -24.45 6.71
N PHE A 205 -8.04 -23.36 6.22
CA PHE A 205 -7.30 -22.24 5.63
C PHE A 205 -6.40 -21.49 6.61
N VAL A 206 -6.64 -21.57 7.93
CA VAL A 206 -5.74 -20.98 8.93
C VAL A 206 -4.32 -21.54 8.78
N ARG A 207 -4.18 -22.81 8.35
CA ARG A 207 -2.89 -23.48 8.09
C ARG A 207 -1.99 -22.77 7.08
N LEU A 208 -2.52 -21.84 6.27
CA LEU A 208 -1.72 -20.96 5.40
C LEU A 208 -0.70 -20.11 6.17
N TYR A 209 -0.82 -19.96 7.50
CA TYR A 209 0.23 -19.37 8.34
C TYR A 209 1.60 -20.06 8.18
N LEU A 210 1.62 -21.35 7.86
CA LEU A 210 2.86 -22.10 7.60
C LEU A 210 3.59 -21.61 6.34
N VAL A 211 2.86 -21.11 5.33
CA VAL A 211 3.47 -20.51 4.13
C VAL A 211 4.25 -19.24 4.52
N ILE A 212 3.68 -18.40 5.41
CA ILE A 212 4.34 -17.19 5.92
C ILE A 212 5.58 -17.58 6.75
N ARG A 213 5.51 -18.66 7.54
CA ARG A 213 6.65 -19.19 8.32
C ARG A 213 7.78 -19.69 7.42
N VAL A 214 7.47 -20.49 6.40
CA VAL A 214 8.45 -21.00 5.42
C VAL A 214 9.10 -19.84 4.67
N ALA A 215 8.31 -18.87 4.21
CA ALA A 215 8.81 -17.66 3.54
C ALA A 215 9.74 -16.83 4.45
N TYR A 216 9.44 -16.74 5.74
CA TYR A 216 10.31 -16.09 6.72
C TYR A 216 11.66 -16.81 6.87
N ILE A 217 11.67 -18.14 7.05
CA ILE A 217 12.93 -18.91 7.30
C ILE A 217 13.78 -19.03 6.02
N HIS A 218 13.16 -19.01 4.84
CA HIS A 218 13.87 -18.96 3.56
C HIS A 218 14.28 -17.54 3.13
N SER A 219 13.88 -16.50 3.87
CA SER A 219 14.32 -15.15 3.57
C SER A 219 15.81 -14.96 3.89
N ASP A 220 16.49 -14.19 3.04
CA ASP A 220 17.88 -13.75 3.28
C ASP A 220 18.03 -13.09 4.66
N THR A 221 16.99 -12.42 5.16
CA THR A 221 16.97 -11.78 6.49
C THR A 221 17.13 -12.79 7.63
N TYR A 222 16.58 -14.00 7.50
CA TYR A 222 16.75 -15.06 8.50
C TYR A 222 18.10 -15.77 8.36
N VAL A 223 18.56 -16.01 7.13
CA VAL A 223 19.86 -16.64 6.85
C VAL A 223 21.00 -15.75 7.36
N PHE A 224 21.05 -14.49 6.96
CA PHE A 224 22.10 -13.54 7.37
C PHE A 224 21.87 -12.92 8.76
N ARG A 225 20.93 -13.46 9.58
CA ARG A 225 20.60 -12.90 10.91
C ARG A 225 21.82 -12.75 11.82
N ALA A 226 22.72 -13.73 11.79
CA ALA A 226 23.94 -13.72 12.59
C ALA A 226 24.93 -12.64 12.12
N ASP A 227 25.03 -12.39 10.81
CA ASP A 227 25.98 -11.42 10.25
C ASP A 227 25.49 -9.98 10.35
N ILE A 228 24.18 -9.75 10.23
CA ILE A 228 23.53 -8.46 10.52
C ILE A 228 23.84 -8.03 11.97
N LEU A 229 23.76 -8.96 12.93
CA LEU A 229 24.07 -8.68 14.34
C LEU A 229 25.56 -8.48 14.62
N LYS A 230 26.45 -9.21 13.93
CA LYS A 230 27.91 -8.94 14.00
C LYS A 230 28.28 -7.58 13.41
N GLY A 231 27.60 -7.17 12.33
CA GLY A 231 27.86 -5.91 11.63
C GLY A 231 27.51 -4.66 12.43
N ASN A 232 26.57 -4.74 13.39
CA ASN A 232 26.15 -3.61 14.19
C ASN A 232 26.13 -3.91 15.70
N LYS A 233 27.15 -3.39 16.40
CA LYS A 233 27.34 -3.56 17.84
C LYS A 233 26.19 -3.00 18.69
N GLU A 234 25.44 -2.00 18.21
CA GLU A 234 24.31 -1.46 18.97
C GLU A 234 23.10 -2.42 18.93
N LEU A 235 22.80 -3.01 17.76
CA LEU A 235 21.79 -4.07 17.65
C LEU A 235 22.18 -5.31 18.48
N GLN A 236 23.48 -5.61 18.56
CA GLN A 236 24.01 -6.69 19.39
C GLN A 236 23.82 -6.42 20.89
N LYS A 237 24.15 -5.22 21.39
CA LYS A 237 23.92 -4.83 22.80
C LYS A 237 22.44 -4.87 23.19
N LEU A 238 21.55 -4.48 22.26
CA LEU A 238 20.10 -4.51 22.46
C LEU A 238 19.51 -5.94 22.40
N GLY A 239 20.31 -6.96 22.09
CA GLY A 239 19.84 -8.35 21.98
C GLY A 239 18.77 -8.53 20.89
N TYR A 240 18.80 -7.72 19.84
CA TYR A 240 17.71 -7.64 18.87
C TYR A 240 17.52 -8.97 18.12
N ARG A 241 16.35 -9.60 18.27
CA ARG A 241 15.97 -10.80 17.54
C ARG A 241 15.19 -10.41 16.27
N VAL A 242 15.61 -10.95 15.13
CA VAL A 242 14.89 -10.80 13.86
C VAL A 242 13.53 -11.48 14.02
N ASN A 243 12.45 -10.70 13.96
CA ASN A 243 11.09 -11.21 14.04
C ASN A 243 10.50 -11.39 12.62
N PRO A 244 9.51 -12.29 12.41
CA PRO A 244 8.80 -12.39 11.13
C PRO A 244 8.19 -11.06 10.66
N LEU A 245 7.71 -10.24 11.60
CA LEU A 245 7.23 -8.88 11.32
C LEU A 245 8.32 -7.94 10.77
N THR A 246 9.58 -8.13 11.17
CA THR A 246 10.72 -7.36 10.66
C THR A 246 11.03 -7.75 9.22
N THR A 247 11.11 -9.05 8.94
CA THR A 247 11.27 -9.57 7.57
C THR A 247 10.12 -9.13 6.67
N PHE A 248 8.87 -9.24 7.14
CA PHE A 248 7.69 -8.77 6.40
C PHE A 248 7.82 -7.29 6.04
N LYS A 249 8.18 -6.42 6.99
CA LYS A 249 8.43 -4.98 6.72
C LYS A 249 9.53 -4.79 5.67
N ILE A 250 10.66 -5.50 5.76
CA ILE A 250 11.77 -5.39 4.80
C ILE A 250 11.31 -5.77 3.38
N VAL A 251 10.60 -6.90 3.24
CA VAL A 251 10.08 -7.34 1.93
C VAL A 251 9.02 -6.38 1.40
N PHE A 252 8.14 -5.87 2.26
CA PHE A 252 7.11 -4.88 1.91
C PHE A 252 7.71 -3.56 1.42
N TYR A 253 8.75 -3.03 2.08
CA TYR A 253 9.45 -1.83 1.59
C TYR A 253 10.22 -2.08 0.28
N ARG A 254 10.75 -3.30 0.06
CA ARG A 254 11.50 -3.64 -1.15
C ARG A 254 10.59 -3.83 -2.37
N HIS A 255 9.44 -4.49 -2.20
CA HIS A 255 8.54 -4.87 -3.29
C HIS A 255 7.05 -4.66 -2.94
N PRO A 256 6.63 -3.41 -2.63
CA PRO A 256 5.30 -3.13 -2.05
C PRO A 256 4.14 -3.54 -2.97
N GLY A 257 4.22 -3.24 -4.26
CA GLY A 257 3.16 -3.59 -5.22
C GLY A 257 2.97 -5.10 -5.37
N LYS A 258 4.06 -5.87 -5.46
CA LYS A 258 3.99 -7.35 -5.54
C LYS A 258 3.38 -7.96 -4.28
N MET A 259 3.73 -7.41 -3.11
CA MET A 259 3.20 -7.87 -1.81
C MET A 259 1.70 -7.56 -1.65
N ILE A 260 1.23 -6.39 -2.07
CA ILE A 260 -0.20 -6.08 -2.03
C ILE A 260 -0.97 -7.00 -2.98
N ILE A 261 -0.52 -7.16 -4.22
CA ILE A 261 -1.19 -8.01 -5.21
C ILE A 261 -1.28 -9.47 -4.71
N SER A 262 -0.21 -10.02 -4.13
CA SER A 262 -0.24 -11.40 -3.62
C SER A 262 -1.11 -11.56 -2.38
N ILE A 263 -1.14 -10.58 -1.47
CA ILE A 263 -2.02 -10.58 -0.30
C ILE A 263 -3.49 -10.49 -0.73
N THR A 264 -3.85 -9.55 -1.61
CA THR A 264 -5.23 -9.40 -2.10
C THR A 264 -5.71 -10.62 -2.86
N LEU A 265 -4.87 -11.23 -3.71
CA LEU A 265 -5.22 -12.46 -4.43
C LEU A 265 -5.38 -13.65 -3.47
N GLY A 266 -4.53 -13.77 -2.45
CA GLY A 266 -4.66 -14.80 -1.42
C GLY A 266 -5.96 -14.66 -0.61
N ILE A 267 -6.29 -13.44 -0.19
CA ILE A 267 -7.55 -13.10 0.49
C ILE A 267 -8.75 -13.47 -0.39
N LEU A 268 -8.76 -13.06 -1.66
CA LEU A 268 -9.82 -13.36 -2.62
C LEU A 268 -10.07 -14.87 -2.76
N LEU A 269 -9.02 -15.67 -2.94
CA LEU A 269 -9.16 -17.14 -3.07
C LEU A 269 -9.65 -17.81 -1.78
N VAL A 270 -9.11 -17.41 -0.62
CA VAL A 270 -9.50 -17.99 0.68
C VAL A 270 -10.96 -17.68 0.99
N PHE A 271 -11.38 -16.41 0.93
CA PHE A 271 -12.76 -16.03 1.23
C PHE A 271 -13.74 -16.54 0.17
N SER A 272 -13.37 -16.59 -1.11
CA SER A 272 -14.20 -17.19 -2.16
C SER A 272 -14.54 -18.65 -1.86
N PHE A 273 -13.58 -19.43 -1.36
CA PHE A 273 -13.83 -20.81 -1.00
C PHE A 273 -14.57 -20.95 0.34
N SER A 274 -14.24 -20.12 1.34
CA SER A 274 -14.96 -20.12 2.62
C SER A 274 -16.45 -19.78 2.46
N ILE A 275 -16.80 -18.83 1.58
CA ILE A 275 -18.20 -18.53 1.26
C ILE A 275 -18.88 -19.71 0.56
N PHE A 276 -18.22 -20.36 -0.42
CA PHE A 276 -18.75 -21.55 -1.07
C PHE A 276 -19.08 -22.67 -0.07
N VAL A 277 -18.17 -23.00 0.85
CA VAL A 277 -18.37 -24.06 1.86
C VAL A 277 -19.63 -23.82 2.72
N VAL A 278 -19.87 -22.56 3.08
CA VAL A 278 -20.87 -22.15 4.08
C VAL A 278 -22.23 -21.79 3.45
N GLU A 279 -22.24 -21.25 2.22
CA GLU A 279 -23.48 -20.86 1.54
C GLU A 279 -24.06 -21.95 0.62
N ARG A 280 -23.26 -22.91 0.12
CA ARG A 280 -23.71 -23.94 -0.86
C ARG A 280 -25.00 -24.68 -0.46
N ASN A 281 -25.16 -24.99 0.83
CA ASN A 281 -26.33 -25.70 1.36
C ASN A 281 -27.54 -24.80 1.59
N ASN A 282 -27.30 -23.49 1.75
CA ASN A 282 -28.28 -22.50 2.21
C ASN A 282 -28.77 -21.58 1.08
N ASN A 283 -28.04 -21.50 -0.04
CA ASN A 283 -28.23 -20.48 -1.06
C ASN A 283 -27.85 -21.00 -2.46
N GLN A 284 -28.88 -21.21 -3.30
CA GLN A 284 -28.71 -21.72 -4.67
C GLN A 284 -27.89 -20.80 -5.57
N ASN A 285 -27.90 -19.48 -5.33
CA ASN A 285 -27.15 -18.51 -6.14
C ASN A 285 -25.63 -18.58 -5.86
N LEU A 286 -25.24 -18.89 -4.62
CA LEU A 286 -23.86 -19.08 -4.18
C LEU A 286 -23.43 -20.57 -4.16
N SER A 287 -24.15 -21.42 -4.88
CA SER A 287 -23.88 -22.86 -4.96
C SER A 287 -22.70 -23.24 -5.87
N ASN A 288 -22.12 -22.27 -6.58
CA ASN A 288 -21.03 -22.46 -7.53
C ASN A 288 -19.81 -21.61 -7.14
N VAL A 289 -18.60 -22.20 -7.24
CA VAL A 289 -17.34 -21.52 -6.90
C VAL A 289 -17.12 -20.23 -7.72
N PRO A 290 -17.39 -20.16 -9.05
CA PRO A 290 -17.27 -18.91 -9.81
C PRO A 290 -18.19 -17.78 -9.32
N ASN A 291 -19.41 -18.10 -8.89
CA ASN A 291 -20.35 -17.11 -8.34
C ASN A 291 -19.83 -16.58 -6.99
N CYS A 292 -19.30 -17.46 -6.14
CA CYS A 292 -18.65 -17.08 -4.89
C CYS A 292 -17.40 -16.21 -5.13
N PHE A 293 -16.62 -16.50 -6.17
CA PHE A 293 -15.47 -15.70 -6.57
C PHE A 293 -15.90 -14.30 -7.03
N TRP A 294 -16.95 -14.19 -7.84
CA TRP A 294 -17.52 -12.92 -8.26
C TRP A 294 -18.02 -12.10 -7.06
N PHE A 295 -18.86 -12.69 -6.21
CA PHE A 295 -19.37 -12.07 -4.97
C PHE A 295 -18.25 -11.57 -4.05
N VAL A 296 -17.19 -12.37 -3.85
CA VAL A 296 -16.06 -11.95 -3.02
C VAL A 296 -15.24 -10.87 -3.73
N PHE A 297 -15.08 -10.93 -5.05
CA PHE A 297 -14.39 -9.89 -5.83
C PHE A 297 -15.10 -8.54 -5.76
N GLU A 298 -16.42 -8.46 -5.98
CA GLU A 298 -17.17 -7.20 -5.89
C GLU A 298 -17.22 -6.65 -4.46
N SER A 299 -17.29 -7.53 -3.45
CA SER A 299 -17.30 -7.16 -2.04
C SER A 299 -15.92 -6.68 -1.57
N LEU A 300 -14.84 -7.31 -2.04
CA LEU A 300 -13.46 -6.81 -1.87
C LEU A 300 -13.27 -5.43 -2.54
N ALA A 301 -13.80 -5.26 -3.75
CA ALA A 301 -13.77 -3.99 -4.46
C ALA A 301 -14.70 -2.91 -3.85
N THR A 302 -15.47 -3.25 -2.81
CA THR A 302 -16.49 -2.38 -2.18
C THR A 302 -17.55 -1.85 -3.15
N ILE A 303 -17.82 -2.60 -4.23
CA ILE A 303 -18.84 -2.27 -5.23
C ILE A 303 -20.21 -2.74 -4.72
N GLY A 304 -20.35 -4.04 -4.45
CA GLY A 304 -21.58 -4.66 -3.93
C GLY A 304 -22.82 -4.38 -4.78
N TYR A 305 -22.87 -4.94 -6.00
CA TYR A 305 -24.04 -4.88 -6.88
C TYR A 305 -25.29 -5.49 -6.22
N GLY A 306 -25.11 -6.50 -5.36
CA GLY A 306 -26.21 -7.15 -4.63
C GLY A 306 -26.98 -8.19 -5.44
N ASP A 307 -26.42 -8.63 -6.56
CA ASP A 307 -26.86 -9.82 -7.32
C ASP A 307 -26.64 -11.10 -6.51
N TYR A 308 -25.55 -11.17 -5.74
CA TYR A 308 -25.28 -12.23 -4.78
C TYR A 308 -25.15 -11.69 -3.36
N THR A 309 -25.72 -12.38 -2.37
CA THR A 309 -25.63 -12.03 -0.95
C THR A 309 -25.58 -13.27 -0.06
N ALA A 310 -24.87 -13.20 1.07
CA ALA A 310 -24.80 -14.28 2.04
C ALA A 310 -26.07 -14.35 2.92
N VAL A 311 -26.78 -15.47 2.85
CA VAL A 311 -28.06 -15.67 3.55
C VAL A 311 -27.82 -16.27 4.94
N SER A 312 -26.87 -17.21 5.07
CA SER A 312 -26.63 -17.96 6.30
C SER A 312 -26.02 -17.10 7.43
N PRO A 313 -26.29 -17.40 8.71
CA PRO A 313 -25.66 -16.67 9.82
C PRO A 313 -24.13 -16.79 9.84
N THR A 314 -23.62 -17.98 9.53
CA THR A 314 -22.19 -18.31 9.41
C THR A 314 -21.56 -17.56 8.23
N GLY A 315 -22.20 -17.53 7.06
CA GLY A 315 -21.73 -16.80 5.88
C GLY A 315 -21.66 -15.29 6.12
N ARG A 316 -22.64 -14.72 6.83
CA ARG A 316 -22.60 -13.30 7.25
C ARG A 316 -21.42 -12.99 8.17
N ILE A 317 -21.05 -13.90 9.08
CA ILE A 317 -19.85 -13.73 9.92
C ILE A 317 -18.59 -13.74 9.06
N VAL A 318 -18.49 -14.65 8.07
CA VAL A 318 -17.37 -14.69 7.11
C VAL A 318 -17.27 -13.37 6.32
N VAL A 319 -18.39 -12.82 5.84
CA VAL A 319 -18.43 -11.52 5.14
C VAL A 319 -17.98 -10.37 6.05
N ILE A 320 -18.37 -10.36 7.33
CA ILE A 320 -17.91 -9.33 8.30
C ILE A 320 -16.39 -9.42 8.50
N VAL A 321 -15.84 -10.63 8.72
CA VAL A 321 -14.39 -10.84 8.86
C VAL A 321 -13.66 -10.39 7.59
N MET A 322 -14.15 -10.81 6.42
CA MET A 322 -13.63 -10.42 5.11
C MET A 322 -13.59 -8.89 4.93
N ALA A 323 -14.69 -8.18 5.24
CA ALA A 323 -14.77 -6.72 5.14
C ALA A 323 -13.76 -6.03 6.07
N THR A 324 -13.61 -6.50 7.32
CA THR A 324 -12.60 -5.93 8.24
C THR A 324 -11.17 -6.15 7.75
N VAL A 325 -10.85 -7.34 7.24
CA VAL A 325 -9.54 -7.65 6.65
C VAL A 325 -9.26 -6.75 5.45
N MET A 326 -10.24 -6.55 4.57
CA MET A 326 -10.07 -5.69 3.40
C MET A 326 -9.82 -4.23 3.78
N GLN A 327 -10.47 -3.71 4.82
CA GLN A 327 -10.23 -2.34 5.28
C GLN A 327 -8.76 -2.11 5.71
N PHE A 328 -8.11 -3.10 6.33
CA PHE A 328 -6.68 -3.03 6.61
C PHE A 328 -5.82 -3.04 5.34
N VAL A 329 -6.18 -3.84 4.33
CA VAL A 329 -5.48 -3.88 3.04
C VAL A 329 -5.63 -2.55 2.28
N MET A 330 -6.81 -1.93 2.28
CA MET A 330 -7.05 -0.62 1.67
C MET A 330 -6.21 0.49 2.33
N VAL A 331 -6.10 0.49 3.66
CA VAL A 331 -5.21 1.44 4.38
C VAL A 331 -3.74 1.21 4.02
N LEU A 332 -3.29 -0.05 3.92
CA LEU A 332 -1.92 -0.38 3.47
C LEU A 332 -1.67 0.05 2.01
N PHE A 333 -2.65 -0.13 1.13
CA PHE A 333 -2.59 0.31 -0.26
C PHE A 333 -2.47 1.83 -0.36
N GLY A 334 -3.29 2.59 0.37
CA GLY A 334 -3.18 4.04 0.48
C GLY A 334 -1.78 4.48 0.91
N GLY A 335 -1.24 3.87 1.97
CA GLY A 335 0.13 4.13 2.44
C GLY A 335 1.23 3.82 1.41
N VAL A 336 1.07 2.76 0.61
CA VAL A 336 1.99 2.44 -0.50
C VAL A 336 1.88 3.47 -1.62
N VAL A 337 0.67 3.85 -2.02
CA VAL A 337 0.45 4.87 -3.07
C VAL A 337 1.02 6.22 -2.63
N THR A 338 0.79 6.66 -1.38
CA THR A 338 1.39 7.89 -0.84
C THR A 338 2.91 7.85 -0.84
N ASN A 339 3.52 6.72 -0.47
CA ASN A 339 4.98 6.57 -0.51
C ASN A 339 5.53 6.54 -1.94
N LEU A 340 4.86 5.88 -2.88
CA LEU A 340 5.26 5.79 -4.29
C LEU A 340 5.12 7.14 -5.02
N LEU A 341 4.09 7.91 -4.69
CA LEU A 341 3.88 9.28 -5.19
C LEU A 341 4.68 10.33 -4.40
N SER A 342 5.35 9.96 -3.30
CA SER A 342 6.15 10.91 -2.52
C SER A 342 7.32 11.41 -3.39
N PRO A 343 7.45 12.72 -3.61
CA PRO A 343 8.40 13.23 -4.59
C PRO A 343 9.83 12.99 -4.10
N SER A 344 10.64 12.37 -4.97
CA SER A 344 12.05 12.12 -4.71
C SER A 344 12.81 13.43 -4.44
N ARG A 345 13.98 13.35 -3.79
CA ARG A 345 14.80 14.55 -3.51
C ARG A 345 15.15 15.32 -4.78
N GLU A 346 15.38 14.61 -5.88
CA GLU A 346 15.66 15.17 -7.19
C GLU A 346 14.41 15.82 -7.82
N LEU A 347 13.26 15.16 -7.76
CA LEU A 347 12.00 15.75 -8.25
C LEU A 347 11.62 17.01 -7.46
N LYS A 348 11.78 16.99 -6.13
CA LYS A 348 11.64 18.18 -5.26
C LYS A 348 12.61 19.30 -5.66
N TYR A 349 13.84 18.98 -6.03
CA TYR A 349 14.82 19.97 -6.49
C TYR A 349 14.43 20.57 -7.85
N VAL A 350 14.03 19.73 -8.81
CA VAL A 350 13.55 20.18 -10.13
C VAL A 350 12.30 21.06 -9.99
N GLN A 351 11.34 20.67 -9.14
CA GLN A 351 10.15 21.45 -8.84
C GLN A 351 10.52 22.86 -8.32
N ARG A 352 11.37 22.95 -7.28
CA ARG A 352 11.84 24.25 -6.75
C ARG A 352 12.57 25.10 -7.78
N TYR A 353 13.38 24.48 -8.64
CA TYR A 353 14.07 25.19 -9.71
C TYR A 353 13.09 25.77 -10.74
N LEU A 354 12.03 25.02 -11.10
CA LEU A 354 10.98 25.50 -11.99
C LEU A 354 10.14 26.63 -11.37
N GLU A 355 9.78 26.50 -10.08
CA GLU A 355 9.10 27.54 -9.29
C GLU A 355 9.93 28.83 -9.21
N GLN A 356 11.22 28.71 -8.88
CA GLN A 356 12.15 29.85 -8.87
C GLN A 356 12.21 30.51 -10.26
N ARG A 357 12.33 29.72 -11.33
CA ARG A 357 12.39 30.24 -12.70
C ARG A 357 11.08 30.88 -13.15
N ALA A 358 9.93 30.45 -12.62
CA ALA A 358 8.64 31.10 -12.82
C ALA A 358 8.58 32.44 -12.07
N ALA A 359 9.02 32.48 -10.80
CA ALA A 359 9.08 33.71 -10.00
C ALA A 359 10.01 34.77 -10.61
N ASP A 360 11.21 34.39 -11.07
CA ASP A 360 12.15 35.30 -11.74
C ASP A 360 11.57 35.89 -13.04
N LYS A 361 10.83 35.09 -13.83
CA LYS A 361 10.11 35.57 -15.03
C LYS A 361 9.00 36.56 -14.67
N ALA A 362 8.18 36.25 -13.67
CA ALA A 362 7.11 37.13 -13.21
C ALA A 362 7.66 38.47 -12.68
N TYR A 363 8.75 38.42 -11.90
CA TYR A 363 9.48 39.60 -11.44
C TYR A 363 10.01 40.43 -12.62
N LEU A 364 10.62 39.80 -13.63
CA LEU A 364 11.11 40.48 -14.83
C LEU A 364 9.98 41.19 -15.60
N GLN A 365 8.84 40.53 -15.78
CA GLN A 365 7.67 41.12 -16.45
C GLN A 365 7.12 42.33 -15.68
N ALA A 366 6.95 42.22 -14.36
CA ALA A 366 6.50 43.33 -13.52
C ALA A 366 7.52 44.49 -13.47
N ALA A 367 8.82 44.19 -13.51
CA ALA A 367 9.87 45.21 -13.60
C ALA A 367 9.84 45.96 -14.95
N VAL A 368 9.61 45.25 -16.06
CA VAL A 368 9.46 45.87 -17.40
C VAL A 368 8.22 46.77 -17.43
N ALA A 369 7.07 46.29 -16.96
CA ALA A 369 5.83 47.08 -16.90
C ALA A 369 5.98 48.35 -16.02
N LEU A 370 6.69 48.25 -14.89
CA LEU A 370 7.00 49.40 -14.03
C LEU A 370 7.92 50.43 -14.74
N ILE A 371 8.89 49.98 -15.54
CA ILE A 371 9.78 50.86 -16.30
C ILE A 371 9.02 51.54 -17.45
N GLU A 372 8.19 50.79 -18.18
CA GLU A 372 7.38 51.31 -19.29
C GLU A 372 6.40 52.38 -18.83
N THR A 373 5.63 52.08 -17.77
CA THR A 373 4.71 53.05 -17.15
C THR A 373 5.45 54.31 -16.68
N ALA A 374 6.58 54.16 -15.97
CA ALA A 374 7.41 55.29 -15.55
C ALA A 374 7.91 56.16 -16.72
N PHE A 375 8.30 55.54 -17.83
CA PHE A 375 8.74 56.22 -19.05
C PHE A 375 7.59 56.97 -19.74
N LEU A 376 6.44 56.31 -19.92
CA LEU A 376 5.24 56.89 -20.52
C LEU A 376 4.76 58.11 -19.72
N GLU A 377 4.73 58.02 -18.39
CA GLU A 377 4.41 59.18 -17.56
C GLU A 377 5.44 60.31 -17.70
N ARG A 378 6.75 60.00 -17.74
CA ARG A 378 7.81 61.02 -17.93
C ARG A 378 7.66 61.72 -19.28
N LYS A 379 7.27 60.98 -20.33
CA LYS A 379 6.93 61.55 -21.65
C LYS A 379 5.69 62.44 -21.58
N LYS A 380 4.61 61.98 -20.92
CA LYS A 380 3.38 62.76 -20.67
C LYS A 380 3.68 64.09 -19.96
N MET A 381 4.54 64.09 -18.94
CA MET A 381 4.93 65.31 -18.21
C MET A 381 5.73 66.32 -19.05
N LYS A 382 6.57 65.84 -19.98
CA LYS A 382 7.27 66.73 -20.93
C LYS A 382 6.30 67.41 -21.91
N LEU A 383 5.20 66.75 -22.24
CA LEU A 383 4.15 67.23 -23.15
C LEU A 383 3.04 68.02 -22.43
N MET A 384 3.10 68.18 -21.10
CA MET A 384 2.02 68.78 -20.31
C MET A 384 2.28 70.27 -19.99
N PRO A 385 1.28 71.16 -20.15
CA PRO A 385 1.44 72.57 -19.80
C PRO A 385 1.61 72.76 -18.28
N GLN A 386 2.39 73.78 -17.89
CA GLN A 386 2.90 73.99 -16.52
C GLN A 386 1.81 73.96 -15.42
N HIS A 387 0.63 74.55 -15.68
CA HIS A 387 -0.45 74.63 -14.69
C HIS A 387 -1.04 73.26 -14.32
N LEU A 388 -1.22 72.35 -15.28
CA LEU A 388 -1.63 70.96 -14.99
C LEU A 388 -0.48 70.14 -14.39
N ARG A 389 0.74 70.40 -14.84
CA ARG A 389 1.95 69.68 -14.43
C ARG A 389 2.22 69.79 -12.93
N ASN A 390 2.09 70.99 -12.33
CA ASN A 390 2.31 71.18 -10.90
C ASN A 390 1.30 70.41 -10.05
N ASN A 391 0.02 70.44 -10.44
CA ASN A 391 -1.07 69.80 -9.70
C ASN A 391 -1.00 68.26 -9.76
N GLN A 392 -0.55 67.70 -10.89
CA GLN A 392 -0.27 66.25 -11.00
C GLN A 392 1.05 65.83 -10.35
N SER A 393 2.08 66.68 -10.32
CA SER A 393 3.38 66.33 -9.74
C SER A 393 3.29 65.93 -8.26
N SER A 394 2.42 66.59 -7.49
CA SER A 394 2.21 66.32 -6.06
C SER A 394 1.66 64.91 -5.78
N LYS A 395 0.72 64.41 -6.60
CA LYS A 395 0.06 63.11 -6.39
C LYS A 395 0.85 61.90 -6.92
N ARG A 396 1.98 62.14 -7.60
CA ARG A 396 2.58 61.18 -8.54
C ARG A 396 3.85 60.47 -8.02
N SER A 397 4.56 61.05 -7.06
CA SER A 397 5.69 60.36 -6.41
C SER A 397 5.28 59.22 -5.46
N PRO A 398 4.17 59.24 -4.69
CA PRO A 398 3.94 58.22 -3.68
C PRO A 398 3.70 56.83 -4.26
N ALA A 399 2.84 56.72 -5.28
CA ALA A 399 2.34 55.46 -5.79
C ALA A 399 3.41 54.67 -6.58
N MET A 400 4.13 55.31 -7.50
CA MET A 400 5.17 54.63 -8.26
C MET A 400 6.37 54.25 -7.38
N TYR A 401 6.75 55.09 -6.40
CA TYR A 401 7.78 54.73 -5.43
C TYR A 401 7.31 53.68 -4.40
N SER A 402 6.01 53.51 -4.17
CA SER A 402 5.48 52.42 -3.34
C SER A 402 5.48 51.10 -4.12
N ALA A 403 5.08 51.10 -5.40
CA ALA A 403 5.19 49.96 -6.29
C ALA A 403 6.66 49.50 -6.46
N MET A 404 7.59 50.42 -6.69
CA MET A 404 9.02 50.12 -6.79
C MET A 404 9.59 49.56 -5.47
N ARG A 405 9.14 50.06 -4.31
CA ARG A 405 9.52 49.52 -3.00
C ARG A 405 8.97 48.11 -2.78
N ARG A 406 7.69 47.86 -3.12
CA ARG A 406 7.07 46.52 -3.04
C ARG A 406 7.79 45.52 -3.95
N LEU A 407 8.10 45.90 -5.19
CA LEU A 407 8.84 45.06 -6.15
C LEU A 407 10.25 44.70 -5.63
N ARG A 408 10.98 45.68 -5.06
CA ARG A 408 12.29 45.41 -4.41
C ARG A 408 12.17 44.51 -3.19
N ALA A 409 11.18 44.76 -2.33
CA ALA A 409 10.94 43.93 -1.14
C ALA A 409 10.63 42.47 -1.54
N GLY A 410 9.76 42.26 -2.54
CA GLY A 410 9.49 40.94 -3.11
C GLY A 410 10.74 40.24 -3.63
N ARG A 411 11.60 40.92 -4.40
CA ARG A 411 12.88 40.36 -4.85
C ARG A 411 13.80 39.94 -3.71
N GLN A 412 13.85 40.74 -2.65
CA GLN A 412 14.70 40.46 -1.50
C GLN A 412 14.15 39.29 -0.68
N ALA A 413 12.82 39.17 -0.56
CA ALA A 413 12.15 38.01 0.00
C ALA A 413 12.47 36.71 -0.78
N ILE A 414 12.38 36.73 -2.12
CA ILE A 414 12.75 35.59 -2.99
C ILE A 414 14.20 35.14 -2.72
N ARG A 415 15.15 36.09 -2.67
CA ARG A 415 16.57 35.76 -2.39
C ARG A 415 16.80 35.18 -1.00
N GLN A 416 16.08 35.67 0.00
CA GLN A 416 16.21 35.20 1.38
C GLN A 416 15.54 33.84 1.58
N SER A 417 14.41 33.57 0.93
CA SER A 417 13.72 32.29 1.02
C SER A 417 14.49 31.16 0.33
N LEU A 418 15.16 31.44 -0.80
CA LEU A 418 16.06 30.49 -1.48
C LEU A 418 17.27 30.04 -0.63
N GLY A 419 17.68 30.82 0.37
CA GLY A 419 18.74 30.44 1.31
C GLY A 419 18.27 29.63 2.52
N ALA A 420 16.96 29.60 2.78
CA ALA A 420 16.35 28.94 3.94
C ALA A 420 15.74 27.60 3.51
N ALA A 421 16.47 26.49 3.74
CA ALA A 421 16.12 25.16 3.26
C ALA A 421 14.93 24.49 4.01
N GLY A 422 13.72 25.06 3.91
CA GLY A 422 12.50 24.55 4.54
C GLY A 422 11.33 24.41 3.56
N ASP A 423 10.97 23.17 3.23
CA ASP A 423 9.96 22.80 2.21
C ASP A 423 8.61 23.54 2.35
N SER A 424 8.08 23.68 3.57
CA SER A 424 6.73 24.24 3.81
C SER A 424 6.65 25.77 3.81
N VAL A 425 7.79 26.46 3.95
CA VAL A 425 7.82 27.93 4.03
C VAL A 425 7.90 28.57 2.64
N MET A 426 8.31 27.81 1.64
CA MET A 426 8.43 28.28 0.25
C MET A 426 7.06 28.43 -0.43
N ASP A 427 6.17 27.44 -0.35
CA ASP A 427 4.87 27.47 -1.04
C ASP A 427 3.95 28.62 -0.59
N GLU A 428 3.82 28.81 0.72
CA GLU A 428 2.98 29.87 1.31
C GLU A 428 3.47 31.26 0.87
N LYS A 429 4.79 31.48 0.91
CA LYS A 429 5.40 32.76 0.51
C LYS A 429 5.45 32.95 -1.00
N LEU A 430 5.54 31.88 -1.79
CA LEU A 430 5.45 31.95 -3.25
C LEU A 430 4.05 32.42 -3.69
N ARG A 431 2.99 31.94 -3.02
CA ARG A 431 1.62 32.45 -3.22
C ARG A 431 1.50 33.93 -2.87
N GLU A 432 2.03 34.34 -1.71
CA GLU A 432 2.07 35.75 -1.29
C GLU A 432 2.76 36.63 -2.35
N ILE A 433 3.86 36.16 -2.94
CA ILE A 433 4.62 36.86 -3.99
C ILE A 433 3.86 36.93 -5.33
N ILE A 434 3.13 35.87 -5.72
CA ILE A 434 2.27 35.90 -6.92
C ILE A 434 1.13 36.91 -6.73
N VAL A 435 0.49 36.94 -5.56
CA VAL A 435 -0.51 37.94 -5.20
C VAL A 435 0.10 39.35 -5.22
N LEU A 436 1.26 39.56 -4.62
CA LEU A 436 1.96 40.85 -4.63
C LEU A 436 2.28 41.34 -6.06
N THR A 437 2.65 40.41 -6.95
CA THR A 437 2.95 40.71 -8.37
C THR A 437 1.67 41.08 -9.13
N ASN A 438 0.57 40.36 -8.89
CA ASN A 438 -0.74 40.66 -9.45
C ASN A 438 -1.31 41.99 -8.93
N ASP A 439 -1.12 42.31 -7.64
CA ASP A 439 -1.52 43.58 -7.04
C ASP A 439 -0.71 44.77 -7.58
N VAL A 440 0.60 44.57 -7.82
CA VAL A 440 1.44 45.56 -8.52
C VAL A 440 0.94 45.77 -9.95
N ASN A 441 0.68 44.69 -10.70
CA ASN A 441 0.12 44.79 -12.06
C ASN A 441 -1.26 45.48 -12.07
N LYS A 442 -2.15 45.15 -11.13
CA LYS A 442 -3.48 45.76 -10.99
C LYS A 442 -3.38 47.25 -10.67
N CYS A 443 -2.54 47.64 -9.71
CA CYS A 443 -2.31 49.04 -9.34
C CYS A 443 -1.70 49.86 -10.49
N LEU A 444 -0.81 49.25 -11.30
CA LEU A 444 -0.27 49.86 -12.51
C LEU A 444 -1.33 50.01 -13.61
N HIS A 445 -2.20 49.00 -13.79
CA HIS A 445 -3.26 49.02 -14.79
C HIS A 445 -4.40 50.01 -14.44
N GLU A 446 -4.73 50.16 -13.16
CA GLU A 446 -5.65 51.19 -12.67
C GLU A 446 -5.10 52.61 -12.89
N GLN A 447 -3.79 52.82 -12.72
CA GLN A 447 -3.13 54.09 -13.06
C GLN A 447 -3.07 54.33 -14.59
N GLY A 448 -2.91 53.27 -15.39
CA GLY A 448 -3.04 53.31 -16.84
C GLY A 448 -4.44 53.74 -17.31
N LEU A 449 -5.51 53.15 -16.75
CA LEU A 449 -6.88 53.59 -17.03
C LEU A 449 -7.14 55.01 -16.52
N ALA A 450 -6.65 55.38 -15.34
CA ALA A 450 -6.76 56.76 -14.85
C ALA A 450 -6.06 57.77 -15.78
N ALA A 451 -4.94 57.38 -16.41
CA ALA A 451 -4.26 58.20 -17.41
C ALA A 451 -5.07 58.38 -18.71
N LEU A 452 -5.86 57.37 -19.12
CA LEU A 452 -6.82 57.41 -20.24
C LEU A 452 -8.09 58.22 -19.90
N PHE A 453 -8.66 58.05 -18.70
CA PHE A 453 -9.80 58.87 -18.25
C PHE A 453 -9.44 60.35 -18.11
N LEU A 454 -8.19 60.67 -17.74
CA LEU A 454 -7.65 62.03 -17.82
C LEU A 454 -7.60 62.56 -19.26
N GLN A 455 -7.35 61.71 -20.25
CA GLN A 455 -7.39 62.11 -21.66
C GLN A 455 -8.82 62.45 -22.10
N GLN A 456 -9.83 61.65 -21.71
CA GLN A 456 -11.24 61.98 -21.94
C GLN A 456 -11.69 63.26 -21.21
N ARG A 457 -11.28 63.48 -19.95
CA ARG A 457 -11.63 64.69 -19.20
C ARG A 457 -11.00 65.95 -19.78
N VAL A 458 -9.72 65.91 -20.17
CA VAL A 458 -9.03 67.06 -20.79
C VAL A 458 -9.58 67.36 -22.19
N VAL A 459 -9.91 66.35 -22.99
CA VAL A 459 -10.57 66.55 -24.30
C VAL A 459 -11.97 67.16 -24.14
N ARG A 460 -12.76 66.72 -23.15
CA ARG A 460 -14.08 67.34 -22.86
C ARG A 460 -13.96 68.78 -22.36
N SER A 461 -13.03 69.10 -21.45
CA SER A 461 -12.84 70.49 -20.99
C SER A 461 -12.28 71.40 -22.09
N ALA A 462 -11.40 70.88 -22.95
CA ALA A 462 -10.89 71.62 -24.11
C ALA A 462 -12.00 71.88 -25.15
N ALA A 463 -12.91 70.93 -25.38
CA ALA A 463 -14.06 71.13 -26.26
C ALA A 463 -15.01 72.23 -25.75
N VAL A 464 -15.33 72.25 -24.45
CA VAL A 464 -16.18 73.28 -23.83
C VAL A 464 -15.53 74.67 -23.87
N LEU A 465 -14.20 74.77 -23.67
CA LEU A 465 -13.49 76.04 -23.80
C LEU A 465 -13.43 76.51 -25.26
N LYS A 466 -13.19 75.59 -26.20
CA LYS A 466 -13.14 75.89 -27.64
C LYS A 466 -14.50 76.36 -28.17
N GLN A 467 -15.61 75.79 -27.68
CA GLN A 467 -16.97 76.20 -28.06
C GLN A 467 -17.33 77.61 -27.56
N ARG A 468 -16.79 78.06 -26.42
CA ARG A 468 -16.93 79.45 -25.95
C ARG A 468 -16.05 80.45 -26.71
N LEU A 469 -14.88 80.03 -27.20
CA LEU A 469 -13.99 80.87 -28.01
C LEU A 469 -14.41 80.92 -29.49
N SER A 470 -14.95 79.84 -30.06
CA SER A 470 -15.38 79.78 -31.47
C SER A 470 -16.70 80.49 -31.76
N LEU A 471 -17.45 80.91 -30.73
CA LEU A 471 -18.56 81.85 -30.88
C LEU A 471 -18.08 83.32 -31.04
N GLY A 472 -16.77 83.59 -30.84
CA GLY A 472 -16.20 84.94 -30.92
C GLY A 472 -15.59 85.34 -32.27
N THR A 473 -15.38 84.41 -33.21
CA THR A 473 -14.77 84.70 -34.51
C THR A 473 -15.42 83.91 -35.64
N MET A 474 -16.26 84.58 -36.43
CA MET A 474 -16.81 84.05 -37.68
C MET A 474 -15.73 83.84 -38.76
N SER A 475 -16.11 83.07 -39.78
CA SER A 475 -15.66 83.18 -41.19
C SER A 475 -14.57 82.22 -41.70
N THR A 476 -14.94 81.44 -42.74
CA THR A 476 -14.09 80.76 -43.75
C THR A 476 -13.16 79.60 -43.32
N SER A 477 -12.87 78.56 -44.14
CA SER A 477 -13.50 78.04 -45.38
C SER A 477 -12.87 76.67 -45.81
N LYS A 478 -13.73 75.71 -46.23
CA LYS A 478 -13.53 74.60 -47.21
C LYS A 478 -12.55 73.40 -46.98
N ALA A 479 -13.08 72.24 -47.40
CA ALA A 479 -12.45 71.08 -48.10
C ALA A 479 -11.51 70.09 -47.34
N GLN A 480 -11.36 68.81 -47.73
CA GLN A 480 -12.24 67.79 -48.37
C GLN A 480 -11.62 66.38 -48.20
N THR A 481 -12.39 65.29 -48.36
CA THR A 481 -12.05 63.87 -48.08
C THR A 481 -11.34 63.09 -49.19
N ILE A 482 -10.53 62.07 -48.83
CA ILE A 482 -10.18 60.89 -49.68
C ILE A 482 -10.17 59.57 -48.84
N LYS A 483 -10.53 58.44 -49.48
CA LYS A 483 -10.58 57.02 -49.02
C LYS A 483 -9.58 56.17 -49.85
N LEU A 484 -8.80 55.20 -49.34
CA LEU A 484 -9.09 53.79 -48.91
C LEU A 484 -8.84 52.75 -50.06
N ASP A 485 -8.21 51.59 -49.76
CA ASP A 485 -8.19 50.25 -50.45
C ASP A 485 -6.78 49.55 -50.40
N ALA A 486 -6.54 48.21 -50.41
CA ALA A 486 -7.33 46.98 -50.13
C ALA A 486 -6.45 45.67 -50.14
N VAL A 487 -7.00 44.48 -49.72
CA VAL A 487 -6.66 43.05 -50.15
C VAL A 487 -5.32 42.40 -49.64
N GLU A 488 -5.10 41.09 -49.34
CA GLU A 488 -5.92 39.84 -49.14
C GLU A 488 -5.21 38.65 -48.34
N LYS A 489 -6.03 37.68 -47.86
CA LYS A 489 -5.89 36.19 -47.68
C LYS A 489 -4.92 35.45 -46.69
N ASP A 490 -5.35 34.22 -46.34
CA ASP A 490 -5.09 33.41 -45.11
C ASP A 490 -4.12 32.16 -45.25
N PRO A 491 -4.26 30.99 -44.56
CA PRO A 491 -3.46 30.64 -43.36
C PRO A 491 -2.77 29.24 -43.37
N VAL A 492 -1.77 28.98 -42.49
CA VAL A 492 -1.19 27.61 -42.28
C VAL A 492 -0.77 27.32 -40.83
N THR A 493 -1.13 26.13 -40.33
CA THR A 493 -0.71 25.52 -39.05
C THR A 493 0.64 24.79 -39.14
N LYS A 494 1.45 24.77 -38.06
CA LYS A 494 2.61 23.85 -37.94
C LYS A 494 2.77 23.21 -36.55
N LYS A 495 3.07 21.91 -36.57
CA LYS A 495 3.43 21.05 -35.42
C LYS A 495 4.89 21.27 -34.99
N TYR A 496 5.21 20.92 -33.75
CA TYR A 496 6.59 20.79 -33.24
C TYR A 496 7.02 19.31 -33.15
N PRO A 497 8.27 18.95 -33.49
CA PRO A 497 8.84 17.61 -33.28
C PRO A 497 9.96 17.55 -32.21
N TYR A 498 10.59 16.36 -32.08
CA TYR A 498 11.66 15.92 -31.16
C TYR A 498 11.21 15.51 -29.74
N GLY A 499 11.72 14.42 -29.14
CA GLY A 499 12.66 13.39 -29.65
C GLY A 499 13.31 12.60 -28.49
N HIS A 500 13.42 11.28 -28.61
CA HIS A 500 13.87 10.35 -27.54
C HIS A 500 15.40 10.35 -27.23
N TYR A 501 15.74 9.65 -26.12
CA TYR A 501 17.00 9.02 -25.67
C TYR A 501 17.48 9.54 -24.29
N VAL A 502 18.06 8.76 -23.36
CA VAL A 502 18.51 7.35 -23.34
C VAL A 502 18.34 6.76 -21.91
N SER A 503 18.28 5.43 -21.77
CA SER A 503 18.32 4.70 -20.49
C SER A 503 19.75 4.38 -20.01
N VAL A 504 20.05 4.50 -18.72
CA VAL A 504 21.25 3.87 -18.10
C VAL A 504 20.92 3.36 -16.69
N HIS A 505 21.07 2.03 -16.52
CA HIS A 505 21.18 1.20 -15.30
C HIS A 505 20.23 1.39 -14.11
#